data_AF-A0A7J9PXR6-F1
#
_entry.id   AF-A0A7J9PXR6-F1
#
_cell.length_a   1.000
_cell.length_b   1.000
_cell.length_c   1.000
_cell.angle_alpha   90.00
_cell.angle_beta   90.00
_cell.angle_gamma   90.00
#
_symmetry.space_group_name_H-M   'P 1'
#
loop_
_entity.id
_entity.type
_entity.pdbx_description
1 polymer ?
#
loop_
_entity_poly.entity_id
_entity_poly.type
_entity_poly.pdbx_seq_one_letter_code
_entity_poly.pdbx_strand_id
1 'polypeptide(L)'
;EVYEVLEGEAHYLLQKKENDKITDVVLVSAGKNEKVIIPPGYGHVTINPSKNVLKMANWVASGFLSRYEHIKKMQGAGYFETTTGFIKNENYEYLPELRFLKPKEYKNVGLTKDKDMYYIIRDNPELLGFLTKPQEYETLFTI
;
A
#
# COMPACT_ATOMS: atom_id res chain seq x y z
N GLU A 1 6.07 -3.57 -3.02
CA GLU A 1 6.57 -3.21 -1.66
C GLU A 1 5.71 -3.92 -0.62
N VAL A 2 6.14 -4.00 0.63
CA VAL A 2 5.29 -4.42 1.77
C VAL A 2 5.54 -3.51 2.95
N TYR A 3 4.47 -3.13 3.66
CA TYR A 3 4.48 -2.27 4.84
C TYR A 3 3.98 -3.04 6.05
N GLU A 4 4.50 -2.68 7.23
CA GLU A 4 3.96 -3.05 8.54
C GLU A 4 3.73 -1.79 9.37
N VAL A 5 2.57 -1.72 10.03
CA VAL A 5 2.29 -0.68 11.04
C VAL A 5 2.84 -1.15 12.38
N LEU A 6 3.85 -0.47 12.91
CA LEU A 6 4.48 -0.80 14.19
C LEU A 6 3.76 -0.14 15.38
N GLU A 7 3.18 1.03 15.16
CA GLU A 7 2.45 1.81 16.16
C GLU A 7 1.42 2.71 15.45
N GLY A 8 0.23 2.84 16.05
CA GLY A 8 -0.85 3.67 15.51
C GLY A 8 -1.70 2.97 14.45
N GLU A 9 -2.24 3.77 13.54
CA GLU A 9 -3.10 3.36 12.43
C GLU A 9 -2.66 4.09 11.17
N ALA A 10 -2.59 3.35 10.06
CA ALA A 10 -2.25 3.86 8.75
C ALA A 10 -3.40 3.59 7.78
N HIS A 11 -3.75 4.60 7.00
CA HIS A 11 -4.58 4.47 5.82
C HIS A 11 -3.67 4.48 4.59
N TYR A 12 -3.58 3.35 3.89
CA TYR A 12 -2.86 3.28 2.63
C TYR A 12 -3.86 3.52 1.49
N LEU A 13 -3.74 4.66 0.82
CA LEU A 13 -4.50 4.96 -0.39
C LEU A 13 -3.70 4.51 -1.61
N LEU A 14 -4.10 3.39 -2.21
CA LEU A 14 -3.49 2.79 -3.39
C LEU A 14 -4.26 3.22 -4.63
N GLN A 15 -3.57 3.53 -5.72
CA GLN A 15 -4.19 3.80 -7.02
C GLN A 15 -3.43 3.10 -8.15
N LYS A 16 -4.16 2.33 -8.98
CA LYS A 16 -3.60 1.65 -10.14
C LYS A 16 -3.57 2.58 -11.33
N LYS A 17 -2.45 2.64 -12.03
CA LYS A 17 -2.31 3.42 -13.26
C LYS A 17 -2.08 2.51 -14.46
N GLU A 18 -2.95 2.61 -15.46
CA GLU A 18 -2.86 1.90 -16.73
C GLU A 18 -3.08 2.89 -17.88
N ASN A 19 -2.15 2.94 -18.85
CA ASN A 19 -2.24 3.83 -20.02
C ASN A 19 -2.59 5.30 -19.66
N ASP A 20 -1.89 5.84 -18.66
CA ASP A 20 -2.11 7.20 -18.12
C ASP A 20 -3.44 7.49 -17.42
N LYS A 21 -4.28 6.46 -17.20
CA LYS A 21 -5.54 6.58 -16.45
C LYS A 21 -5.47 5.83 -15.14
N ILE A 22 -6.20 6.32 -14.15
CA ILE A 22 -6.42 5.59 -12.91
C ILE A 22 -7.57 4.63 -13.12
N THR A 23 -7.32 3.33 -12.94
CA THR A 23 -8.31 2.26 -13.20
C THR A 23 -8.82 1.60 -11.92
N ASP A 24 -8.16 1.82 -10.79
CA ASP A 24 -8.64 1.38 -9.48
C ASP A 24 -8.11 2.30 -8.38
N VAL A 25 -8.91 2.54 -7.33
CA VAL A 25 -8.49 3.24 -6.12
C VAL A 25 -9.01 2.51 -4.90
N VAL A 26 -8.10 2.23 -3.97
CA VAL A 26 -8.36 1.43 -2.79
C VAL A 26 -7.77 2.11 -1.56
N LEU A 27 -8.56 2.22 -0.50
CA LEU A 27 -8.06 2.51 0.84
C LEU A 27 -7.94 1.22 1.64
N VAL A 28 -6.75 0.96 2.19
CA VAL A 28 -6.52 -0.12 3.15
C VAL A 28 -6.23 0.49 4.52
N SER A 29 -7.14 0.31 5.48
CA SER A 29 -6.96 0.76 6.86
C SER A 29 -6.28 -0.32 7.68
N ALA A 30 -5.05 -0.05 8.14
CA ALA A 30 -4.22 -1.01 8.87
C ALA A 30 -3.83 -0.46 10.25
N GLY A 31 -4.06 -1.26 11.29
CA GLY A 31 -3.60 -0.98 12.65
C GLY A 31 -2.29 -1.68 12.97
N LYS A 32 -1.83 -1.50 14.22
CA LYS A 32 -0.62 -2.14 14.75
C LYS A 32 -0.52 -3.64 14.42
N ASN A 33 0.69 -4.02 14.00
CA ASN A 33 1.14 -5.33 13.52
C ASN A 33 0.48 -5.82 12.23
N GLU A 34 -0.42 -5.06 11.60
CA GLU A 34 -0.98 -5.43 10.31
C GLU A 34 -0.01 -5.08 9.19
N LYS A 35 0.01 -5.95 8.16
CA LYS A 35 0.86 -5.78 6.99
C LYS A 35 0.04 -5.54 5.74
N VAL A 36 0.55 -4.68 4.88
CA VAL A 36 -0.09 -4.32 3.60
C VAL A 36 0.92 -4.50 2.49
N ILE A 37 0.59 -5.37 1.54
CA ILE A 37 1.35 -5.52 0.30
C ILE A 37 0.85 -4.45 -0.67
N ILE A 38 1.78 -3.70 -1.28
CA ILE A 38 1.47 -2.80 -2.39
C ILE A 38 1.67 -3.59 -3.69
N PRO A 39 0.58 -3.90 -4.43
CA PRO A 39 0.68 -4.69 -5.65
C PRO A 39 1.45 -3.97 -6.76
N PRO A 40 2.06 -4.71 -7.70
CA PRO A 40 2.66 -4.13 -8.90
C PRO A 40 1.67 -3.25 -9.67
N GLY A 41 2.15 -2.11 -10.17
CA GLY A 41 1.33 -1.16 -10.94
C GLY A 41 0.51 -0.18 -10.09
N TYR A 42 0.49 -0.34 -8.77
CA TYR A 42 -0.09 0.63 -7.85
C TYR A 42 0.97 1.62 -7.36
N GLY A 43 0.62 2.90 -7.37
CA GLY A 43 1.23 3.87 -6.47
C GLY A 43 0.41 3.96 -5.18
N HIS A 44 1.02 4.44 -4.10
CA HIS A 44 0.31 4.64 -2.84
C HIS A 44 0.71 5.92 -2.13
N VAL A 45 -0.20 6.41 -1.29
CA VAL A 45 0.04 7.44 -0.29
C VAL A 45 -0.34 6.86 1.07
N THR A 46 0.52 7.04 2.06
CA THR A 46 0.22 6.69 3.44
C THR A 46 -0.33 7.91 4.16
N ILE A 47 -1.46 7.74 4.82
CA ILE A 47 -2.15 8.76 5.59
C ILE A 47 -2.18 8.32 7.05
N ASN A 48 -1.82 9.23 7.96
CA ASN A 48 -2.10 9.06 9.38
C ASN A 48 -3.47 9.69 9.66
N PRO A 49 -4.54 8.90 9.88
CA PRO A 49 -5.88 9.44 10.09
C PRO A 49 -6.08 10.02 11.50
N SER A 50 -5.07 9.92 12.37
CA SER A 50 -5.18 10.23 13.80
C SER A 50 -4.25 11.37 14.23
N LYS A 51 -4.45 11.84 15.47
CA LYS A 51 -3.52 12.77 16.14
C LYS A 51 -2.33 12.05 16.81
N ASN A 52 -2.33 10.72 16.81
CA ASN A 52 -1.31 9.91 17.45
C ASN A 52 -0.13 9.70 16.49
N VAL A 53 1.02 9.28 17.03
CA VAL A 53 2.18 8.92 16.22
C VAL A 53 1.88 7.65 15.42
N LEU A 54 2.12 7.70 14.11
CA LEU A 54 2.17 6.53 13.25
C LEU A 54 3.63 6.13 13.04
N LYS A 55 3.99 4.89 13.39
CA LYS A 55 5.27 4.28 13.05
C LYS A 55 5.03 3.11 12.11
N MET A 56 5.83 3.03 11.06
CA MET A 56 5.77 1.97 10.08
C MET A 56 7.18 1.53 9.69
N ALA A 57 7.28 0.29 9.21
CA ALA A 57 8.43 -0.21 8.51
C ALA A 57 7.98 -0.71 7.13
N ASN A 58 8.90 -0.73 6.16
CA ASN A 58 8.62 -1.30 4.85
C ASN A 58 9.83 -2.03 4.28
N TRP A 59 9.56 -3.03 3.45
CA TRP A 59 10.54 -3.66 2.58
C TRP A 59 10.24 -3.32 1.13
N VAL A 60 11.29 -2.94 0.41
CA VAL A 60 11.29 -2.68 -1.03
C VAL A 60 12.42 -3.48 -1.67
N ALA A 61 12.23 -3.90 -2.92
CA ALA A 61 13.32 -4.49 -3.69
C ALA A 61 14.40 -3.44 -3.93
N SER A 62 15.68 -3.83 -3.96
CA SER A 62 16.79 -2.89 -4.23
C SER A 62 16.70 -2.23 -5.61
N GLY A 63 16.11 -2.90 -6.60
CA GLY A 63 15.82 -2.34 -7.92
C GLY A 63 14.56 -1.47 -8.00
N PHE A 64 13.86 -1.25 -6.87
CA PHE A 64 12.67 -0.43 -6.81
C PHE A 64 13.01 1.05 -6.99
N LEU A 65 12.17 1.77 -7.75
CA LEU A 65 12.27 3.21 -7.95
C LEU A 65 10.91 3.87 -7.75
N SER A 66 10.86 4.88 -6.89
CA SER A 66 9.68 5.71 -6.71
C SER A 66 9.50 6.67 -7.89
N ARG A 67 8.35 6.59 -8.56
CA ARG A 67 7.97 7.49 -9.67
C ARG A 67 6.96 8.53 -9.20
N TYR A 68 7.44 9.69 -8.79
CA TYR A 68 6.61 10.75 -8.20
C TYR A 68 6.02 11.73 -9.23
N GLU A 69 6.41 11.65 -10.50
CA GLU A 69 6.08 12.65 -11.53
C GLU A 69 4.57 12.79 -11.71
N HIS A 70 3.85 11.67 -11.73
CA HIS A 70 2.40 11.68 -11.88
C HIS A 70 1.72 12.32 -10.66
N ILE A 71 2.05 11.89 -9.45
CA ILE A 71 1.49 12.47 -8.22
C ILE A 71 1.77 13.97 -8.12
N LYS A 72 2.98 14.41 -8.50
CA LYS A 72 3.33 15.84 -8.55
C LYS A 72 2.49 16.60 -9.57
N LYS A 73 2.34 16.07 -10.80
CA LYS A 73 1.53 16.68 -11.86
C LYS A 73 0.06 16.83 -11.43
N MET A 74 -0.49 15.82 -10.76
CA MET A 74 -1.87 15.80 -10.30
C MET A 74 -2.07 16.46 -8.93
N GLN A 75 -1.00 17.02 -8.35
CA GLN A 75 -0.98 17.67 -7.03
C GLN A 75 -1.52 16.79 -5.90
N GLY A 76 -1.31 15.47 -6.00
CA GLY A 76 -1.77 14.51 -5.00
C GLY A 76 -2.26 13.19 -5.59
N ALA A 77 -2.77 12.35 -4.70
CA ALA A 77 -3.46 11.11 -5.06
C ALA A 77 -4.84 11.42 -5.66
N GLY A 78 -5.52 10.39 -6.17
CA GLY A 78 -6.87 10.49 -6.72
C GLY A 78 -7.90 10.99 -5.71
N TYR A 79 -7.73 10.65 -4.44
CA TYR A 79 -8.59 11.15 -3.36
C TYR A 79 -7.74 11.82 -2.28
N PHE A 80 -8.34 12.80 -1.61
CA PHE A 80 -7.83 13.34 -0.36
C PHE A 80 -8.70 12.86 0.80
N GLU A 81 -8.05 12.41 1.86
CA GLU A 81 -8.72 12.15 3.13
C GLU A 81 -8.80 13.43 3.94
N THR A 82 -10.01 13.81 4.36
CA THR A 82 -10.29 14.99 5.17
C THR A 82 -10.98 14.58 6.46
N THR A 83 -11.09 15.50 7.42
CA THR A 83 -11.81 15.25 8.69
C THR A 83 -13.31 14.98 8.51
N THR A 84 -13.86 15.28 7.33
CA THR A 84 -15.28 15.07 7.00
C THR A 84 -15.50 13.94 5.98
N GLY A 85 -14.44 13.23 5.59
CA GLY A 85 -14.49 12.13 4.62
C GLY A 85 -13.57 12.32 3.42
N PHE A 86 -13.77 11.50 2.40
CA PHE A 86 -12.93 11.50 1.20
C PHE A 86 -13.47 12.44 0.13
N ILE A 87 -12.60 13.24 -0.46
CA ILE A 87 -12.93 14.12 -1.60
C ILE A 87 -12.12 13.69 -2.83
N LYS A 88 -12.76 13.72 -4.01
CA LYS A 88 -12.06 13.45 -5.29
C LYS A 88 -11.09 14.60 -5.58
N ASN A 89 -9.92 14.28 -6.10
CA ASN A 89 -8.97 15.25 -6.62
C ASN A 89 -9.38 15.64 -8.04
N GLU A 90 -9.84 16.88 -8.20
CA GLU A 90 -10.37 17.42 -9.46
C GLU A 90 -9.34 17.50 -10.60
N ASN A 91 -8.04 17.40 -10.29
CA ASN A 91 -7.01 17.31 -11.32
C ASN A 91 -7.11 16.02 -12.14
N TYR A 92 -7.74 14.96 -11.60
CA TYR A 92 -8.01 13.72 -12.31
C TYR A 92 -9.34 13.84 -13.08
N GLU A 93 -9.27 13.89 -14.42
CA GLU A 93 -10.45 13.96 -15.30
C GLU A 93 -11.41 12.78 -15.09
N TYR A 94 -10.86 11.59 -14.88
CA TYR A 94 -11.62 10.40 -14.55
C TYR A 94 -11.00 9.72 -13.35
N LEU A 95 -11.85 9.32 -12.41
CA LEU A 95 -11.45 8.60 -11.22
C LEU A 95 -12.52 7.57 -10.85
N PRO A 96 -12.15 6.28 -10.69
CA PRO A 96 -13.07 5.25 -10.25
C PRO A 96 -13.43 5.47 -8.77
N GLU A 97 -14.53 4.85 -8.34
CA GLU A 97 -15.00 4.94 -6.96
C GLU A 97 -13.99 4.35 -5.97
N LEU A 98 -13.87 5.00 -4.81
CA LEU A 98 -12.97 4.56 -3.74
C LEU A 98 -13.50 3.29 -3.09
N ARG A 99 -12.72 2.22 -3.16
CA ARG A 99 -13.00 0.96 -2.44
C ARG A 99 -12.32 0.97 -1.08
N PHE A 100 -12.97 0.36 -0.09
CA PHE A 100 -12.41 0.21 1.26
C PHE A 100 -12.13 -1.26 1.52
N LEU A 101 -10.89 -1.57 1.85
CA LEU A 101 -10.46 -2.93 2.17
C LEU A 101 -9.82 -2.99 3.55
N LYS A 102 -9.79 -4.21 4.09
CA LYS A 102 -9.01 -4.54 5.29
C LYS A 102 -7.73 -5.29 4.89
N PRO A 103 -6.65 -5.17 5.67
CA PRO A 103 -5.47 -5.99 5.51
C PRO A 103 -5.82 -7.49 5.52
N LYS A 104 -5.13 -8.25 4.68
CA LYS A 104 -5.22 -9.71 4.64
C LYS A 104 -3.96 -10.29 5.30
N GLU A 105 -4.09 -11.44 5.95
CA GLU A 105 -2.93 -12.22 6.35
C GLU A 105 -2.46 -13.10 5.18
N TYR A 106 -1.16 -13.07 4.89
CA TYR A 106 -0.56 -13.85 3.82
C TYR A 106 0.33 -14.94 4.42
N LYS A 107 -0.31 -15.96 4.98
CA LYS A 107 0.36 -17.06 5.69
C LYS A 107 1.42 -17.77 4.85
N ASN A 108 1.20 -17.88 3.55
CA ASN A 108 2.12 -18.49 2.59
C ASN A 108 3.44 -17.73 2.41
N VAL A 109 3.50 -16.45 2.81
CA VAL A 109 4.72 -15.63 2.78
C VAL A 109 5.08 -15.08 4.17
N GLY A 110 4.51 -15.67 5.23
CA GLY A 110 4.85 -15.33 6.62
C GLY A 110 4.38 -13.95 7.09
N LEU A 111 3.48 -13.27 6.35
CA LEU A 111 2.94 -11.97 6.74
C LEU A 111 1.65 -12.16 7.55
N THR A 112 1.82 -12.35 8.86
CA THR A 112 0.73 -12.52 9.83
C THR A 112 0.83 -11.48 10.93
N LYS A 113 -0.28 -11.23 11.65
CA LYS A 113 -0.34 -10.17 12.66
C LYS A 113 0.44 -10.51 13.94
N ASP A 114 0.69 -11.78 14.20
CA ASP A 114 1.36 -12.29 15.40
C ASP A 114 2.90 -12.26 15.31
N LYS A 115 3.47 -12.05 14.11
CA LYS A 115 4.92 -11.99 13.90
C LYS A 115 5.33 -10.65 13.27
N ASP A 116 6.38 -10.04 13.81
CA ASP A 116 7.02 -8.87 13.20
C ASP A 116 7.68 -9.28 11.86
N MET A 117 7.42 -8.52 10.80
CA MET A 117 7.96 -8.82 9.47
C MET A 117 9.49 -8.73 9.42
N TYR A 118 10.12 -8.04 10.39
CA TYR A 118 11.58 -8.00 10.52
C TYR A 118 12.18 -9.40 10.62
N TYR A 119 11.49 -10.34 11.26
CA TYR A 119 12.01 -11.70 11.40
C TYR A 119 11.95 -12.51 10.11
N ILE A 120 11.16 -12.09 9.10
CA ILE A 120 11.11 -12.79 7.81
C ILE A 120 12.47 -12.68 7.11
N ILE A 121 13.08 -11.49 7.04
CA ILE A 121 14.38 -11.33 6.39
C ILE A 121 15.50 -12.08 7.13
N ARG A 122 15.39 -12.22 8.46
CA ARG A 122 16.37 -12.93 9.28
C ARG A 122 16.24 -14.45 9.18
N ASP A 123 15.01 -14.97 9.29
CA ASP A 123 14.74 -16.40 9.43
C ASP A 123 14.51 -17.09 8.07
N ASN A 124 13.78 -16.43 7.17
CA ASN A 124 13.22 -17.01 5.94
C ASN A 124 13.14 -15.98 4.81
N PRO A 125 14.27 -15.41 4.35
CA PRO A 125 14.30 -14.34 3.36
C PRO A 125 13.67 -14.74 2.01
N GLU A 126 13.61 -16.03 1.68
CA GLU A 126 12.97 -16.57 0.47
C GLU A 126 11.47 -16.26 0.39
N LEU A 127 10.80 -16.08 1.54
CA LEU A 127 9.38 -15.69 1.58
C LEU A 127 9.14 -14.29 1.03
N LEU A 128 10.17 -13.45 0.95
CA LEU A 128 10.12 -12.12 0.36
C LEU A 128 10.36 -12.13 -1.16
N GLY A 129 10.40 -13.31 -1.79
CA GLY A 129 10.60 -13.47 -3.23
C GLY A 129 9.62 -12.65 -4.08
N PHE A 130 8.38 -12.46 -3.61
CA PHE A 130 7.36 -11.64 -4.28
C PHE A 130 7.77 -10.16 -4.46
N LEU A 131 8.72 -9.65 -3.67
CA LEU A 131 9.23 -8.29 -3.83
C LEU A 131 10.12 -8.15 -5.07
N THR A 132 10.84 -9.21 -5.45
CA THR A 132 11.83 -9.18 -6.54
C THR A 132 11.36 -9.91 -7.80
N LYS A 133 10.43 -10.87 -7.65
CA LYS A 133 9.87 -11.67 -8.74
C LYS A 133 8.33 -11.67 -8.70
N PRO A 134 7.66 -10.52 -8.68
CA PRO A 134 6.20 -10.44 -8.48
C PRO A 134 5.39 -11.28 -9.50
N GLN A 135 5.88 -11.47 -10.71
CA GLN A 135 5.26 -12.31 -11.74
C GLN A 135 5.11 -13.79 -11.34
N GLU A 136 5.89 -14.27 -10.38
CA GLU A 136 5.78 -15.64 -9.85
C GLU A 136 4.73 -15.76 -8.71
N TYR A 137 4.13 -14.63 -8.28
CA TYR A 137 3.25 -14.53 -7.11
C TYR A 137 1.93 -13.81 -7.41
N GLU A 138 1.41 -13.88 -8.64
CA GLU A 138 0.23 -13.11 -9.07
C GLU A 138 -0.98 -13.26 -8.14
N THR A 139 -1.21 -14.45 -7.58
CA THR A 139 -2.34 -14.73 -6.66
C THR A 139 -2.26 -13.95 -5.35
N LEU A 140 -1.05 -13.53 -4.94
CA LEU A 140 -0.81 -12.74 -3.73
C LEU A 140 -1.37 -11.31 -3.85
N PHE A 141 -1.45 -10.79 -5.07
CA PHE A 141 -1.72 -9.38 -5.36
C PHE A 141 -3.20 -9.07 -5.61
N THR A 142 -4.10 -9.98 -5.25
CA THR A 142 -5.54 -9.81 -5.43
C THR A 142 -6.13 -8.85 -4.38
N ILE A 143 -6.58 -7.68 -4.81
CA ILE A 143 -7.20 -6.62 -3.98
C ILE A 143 -8.55 -6.16 -4.54
#